data_AF-A0ABD7LHS8-F1
#
_entry.id   AF-A0ABD7LHS8-F1
#
_cell.length_a   1.000
_cell.length_b   1.000
_cell.length_c   1.000
_cell.angle_alpha   90.00
_cell.angle_beta   90.00
_cell.angle_gamma   90.00
#
_symmetry.space_group_name_H-M   'P 1'
#
loop_
_entity.id
_entity.type
_entity.pdbx_description
1 polymer ?
#
loop_
_entity_poly.entity_id
_entity_poly.type
_entity_poly.pdbx_seq_one_letter_code
_entity_poly.pdbx_strand_id
1 'polypeptide(L)'
;MLQKNVIRRALMLMPLLLLLTACANNSPRTSSVPAIPPLPPEARQPATPSICLPTCSAGLTKLRESWQKSLTSEASPASNAKPTTTH
;
A
#
# COMPACT_ATOMS: atom_id res chain seq x y z
N MET A 1 -22.03 -47.16 33.28
CA MET A 1 -22.54 -46.04 32.44
C MET A 1 -21.41 -45.07 32.05
N LEU A 2 -20.56 -44.63 32.99
CA LEU A 2 -19.51 -43.63 32.74
C LEU A 2 -18.42 -44.07 31.73
N GLN A 3 -17.89 -45.30 31.83
CA GLN A 3 -16.89 -45.83 30.89
C GLN A 3 -17.37 -45.90 29.43
N LYS A 4 -18.65 -46.23 29.22
CA LYS A 4 -19.24 -46.35 27.88
C LYS A 4 -19.30 -44.99 27.17
N ASN A 5 -19.58 -43.93 27.94
CA ASN A 5 -19.59 -42.55 27.45
C ASN A 5 -18.17 -42.03 27.15
N VAL A 6 -17.19 -42.40 27.97
CA VAL A 6 -15.78 -42.05 27.74
C VAL A 6 -15.24 -42.71 26.48
N ILE A 7 -15.51 -44.01 26.27
CA ILE A 7 -15.09 -44.74 25.06
C ILE A 7 -15.77 -44.16 23.81
N ARG A 8 -17.07 -43.86 23.89
CA ARG A 8 -17.81 -43.23 22.77
C ARG A 8 -17.25 -41.86 22.41
N ARG A 9 -16.88 -41.07 23.42
CA ARG A 9 -16.29 -39.74 23.22
C ARG A 9 -14.87 -39.82 22.64
N ALA A 10 -14.07 -40.79 23.08
CA ALA A 10 -12.76 -41.06 22.51
C ALA A 10 -12.86 -41.49 21.03
N LEU A 11 -13.83 -42.36 20.69
CA LEU A 11 -14.05 -42.80 19.31
C LEU A 11 -14.41 -41.64 18.36
N MET A 12 -15.23 -40.68 18.85
CA MET A 12 -15.60 -39.47 18.10
C MET A 12 -14.42 -38.53 17.87
N LEU A 13 -13.40 -38.54 18.74
CA LEU A 13 -12.23 -37.67 18.65
C LEU A 13 -11.12 -38.23 17.76
N MET A 14 -11.08 -39.55 17.53
CA MET A 14 -10.12 -40.21 16.64
C MET A 14 -10.04 -39.62 15.22
N PRO A 15 -11.14 -39.36 14.49
CA PRO A 15 -11.05 -38.76 13.16
C PRO A 15 -10.44 -37.36 13.21
N LEU A 16 -10.76 -36.55 14.23
CA LEU A 16 -10.19 -35.21 14.39
C LEU A 16 -8.67 -35.27 14.56
N LEU A 17 -8.18 -36.16 15.43
CA LEU A 17 -6.74 -36.39 15.62
C LEU A 17 -6.04 -36.85 14.33
N LEU A 18 -6.70 -37.66 13.50
CA LEU A 18 -6.16 -38.14 12.22
C LEU A 18 -6.08 -37.02 11.16
N LEU A 19 -7.04 -36.08 11.16
CA LEU A 19 -7.01 -34.92 10.25
C LEU A 19 -5.90 -33.92 10.62
N LEU A 20 -5.57 -33.76 11.90
CA LEU A 20 -4.53 -32.80 12.33
C LEU A 20 -3.11 -33.23 11.95
N THR A 21 -2.82 -34.54 11.89
CA THR A 21 -1.48 -35.04 11.56
C THR A 21 -1.20 -35.09 10.05
N ALA A 22 -2.25 -35.07 9.22
CA ALA A 22 -2.12 -35.14 7.76
C ALA A 22 -1.43 -33.90 7.13
N CYS A 23 -1.50 -32.74 7.79
CA CYS A 23 -0.91 -31.50 7.28
C CYS A 23 0.58 -31.32 7.63
N ALA A 24 1.15 -32.11 8.54
CA ALA A 24 2.53 -31.89 9.00
C ALA A 24 3.58 -32.43 8.02
N ASN A 25 3.23 -33.42 7.20
CA ASN A 25 4.22 -34.17 6.41
C ASN A 25 4.57 -33.53 5.05
N ASN A 26 3.81 -32.51 4.62
CA ASN A 26 3.98 -31.85 3.32
C ASN A 26 4.20 -30.34 3.45
N SER A 27 4.71 -29.86 4.60
CA SER A 27 5.16 -28.48 4.65
C SER A 27 6.29 -28.32 3.65
N PRO A 28 6.14 -27.48 2.58
CA PRO A 28 7.23 -27.26 1.66
C PRO A 28 8.35 -26.63 2.46
N ARG A 29 9.39 -27.43 2.71
CA ARG A 29 10.65 -26.94 3.28
C ARG A 29 11.05 -25.78 2.37
N THR A 30 11.17 -24.58 2.94
CA THR A 30 11.63 -23.41 2.20
C THR A 30 13.01 -23.75 1.67
N SER A 31 13.05 -24.19 0.41
CA SER A 31 14.31 -24.43 -0.29
C SER A 31 15.06 -23.12 -0.26
N SER A 32 16.36 -23.16 0.03
CA SER A 32 17.21 -21.98 0.00
C SER A 32 16.93 -21.23 -1.30
N VAL A 33 16.54 -19.96 -1.18
CA VAL A 33 16.31 -19.09 -2.35
C VAL A 33 17.50 -19.29 -3.27
N PRO A 34 17.29 -19.77 -4.51
CA PRO A 34 18.39 -19.93 -5.46
C PRO A 34 19.10 -18.58 -5.56
N ALA A 35 20.43 -18.57 -5.53
CA ALA A 35 21.18 -17.35 -5.77
C ALA A 35 20.86 -16.85 -7.18
N ILE A 36 19.96 -15.88 -7.30
CA ILE A 36 19.59 -15.29 -8.58
C ILE A 36 20.79 -14.43 -9.01
N PRO A 37 21.45 -14.75 -10.14
CA PRO A 37 22.56 -13.94 -10.62
C PRO A 37 22.08 -12.53 -10.97
N PRO A 38 22.92 -11.51 -10.78
CA PRO A 38 22.56 -10.15 -11.17
C PRO A 38 22.30 -10.09 -12.68
N LEU A 39 21.39 -9.21 -13.09
CA LEU A 39 21.09 -8.99 -14.50
C LEU A 39 22.35 -8.58 -15.28
N PRO A 40 22.54 -9.10 -16.51
CA PRO A 40 23.60 -8.64 -17.39
C PRO A 40 23.42 -7.15 -17.71
N PRO A 41 24.49 -6.38 -17.96
CA PRO A 41 24.42 -4.94 -18.19
C PRO A 41 23.39 -4.53 -19.25
N GLU A 42 23.22 -5.34 -20.30
CA GLU A 42 22.31 -5.11 -21.42
C GLU A 42 20.84 -5.29 -21.03
N ALA A 43 20.56 -6.06 -19.97
CA ALA A 43 19.21 -6.28 -19.44
C ALA A 43 18.86 -5.33 -18.29
N ARG A 44 19.79 -4.44 -17.89
CA ARG A 44 19.52 -3.44 -16.85
C ARG A 44 18.80 -2.25 -17.47
N GLN A 45 17.77 -1.77 -16.77
CA GLN A 45 17.23 -0.46 -17.10
C GLN A 45 18.27 0.63 -16.79
N PRO A 46 18.34 1.69 -17.61
CA PRO A 46 19.15 2.85 -17.29
C PRO A 46 18.68 3.47 -15.97
N ALA A 47 19.56 4.26 -15.35
CA ALA A 47 19.21 4.96 -14.12
C ALA A 47 17.90 5.75 -14.29
N THR A 48 17.02 5.64 -13.29
CA THR A 48 15.74 6.33 -13.30
C THR A 48 15.96 7.82 -13.55
N PRO A 49 15.38 8.41 -14.61
CA PRO A 49 15.57 9.81 -14.90
C PRO A 49 15.00 10.65 -13.76
N SER A 50 15.62 11.79 -13.47
CA SER A 50 15.25 12.66 -12.34
C SER A 50 13.79 13.12 -12.38
N ILE A 51 13.20 13.21 -13.58
CA ILE A 51 11.78 13.53 -13.80
C ILE A 51 10.83 12.47 -13.21
N CYS A 52 11.26 11.22 -13.12
CA CYS A 52 10.47 10.12 -12.57
C CYS A 52 10.66 9.95 -11.06
N LEU A 53 11.52 10.76 -10.43
CA LEU A 53 11.68 10.73 -8.99
C LEU A 53 10.47 11.42 -8.33
N PRO A 54 10.05 10.97 -7.14
CA PRO A 54 8.99 11.62 -6.37
C PRO A 54 9.33 13.08 -6.00
N THR A 55 10.61 13.46 -6.09
CA THR A 55 11.07 14.84 -5.94
C THR A 55 10.64 15.74 -7.10
N CYS A 56 10.46 15.20 -8.30
CA CYS A 56 9.99 15.97 -9.45
C CYS A 56 8.55 16.45 -9.22
N SER A 57 7.65 15.54 -8.81
CA SER A 57 6.26 15.91 -8.50
C SER A 57 6.17 16.83 -7.28
N ALA A 58 7.09 16.71 -6.31
CA ALA A 58 7.18 17.63 -5.17
C ALA A 58 7.51 19.06 -5.60
N GLY A 59 8.47 19.25 -6.52
CA GLY A 59 8.80 20.57 -7.08
C GLY A 59 7.63 21.19 -7.84
N LEU A 60 6.96 20.41 -8.70
CA LEU A 60 5.77 20.86 -9.43
C LEU A 60 4.60 21.21 -8.51
N THR A 61 4.43 20.47 -7.41
CA THR A 61 3.37 20.73 -6.42
C THR A 61 3.61 22.03 -5.66
N LYS A 62 4.83 22.28 -5.19
CA LYS A 62 5.20 23.56 -4.54
C LYS A 62 4.99 24.75 -5.48
N LEU A 63 5.34 24.59 -6.76
CA LEU A 63 5.14 25.64 -7.76
C LEU A 63 3.64 25.94 -7.89
N ARG A 64 2.80 24.93 -8.08
CA ARG A 64 1.34 25.08 -8.16
C ARG A 64 0.76 25.80 -6.93
N GLU A 65 1.16 25.39 -5.73
CA GLU A 65 0.71 26.02 -4.48
C GLU A 65 1.12 27.50 -4.39
N SER A 66 2.34 27.83 -4.84
CA SER A 66 2.82 29.21 -4.92
C SER A 66 1.97 30.06 -5.87
N TRP A 67 1.66 29.53 -7.05
CA TRP A 67 0.79 30.21 -8.03
C TRP A 67 -0.62 30.39 -7.47
N GLN A 68 -1.20 29.36 -6.87
CA GLN A 68 -2.53 29.42 -6.26
C GLN A 68 -2.58 30.51 -5.19
N LYS A 69 -1.59 30.54 -4.28
CA LYS A 69 -1.51 31.55 -3.23
C LYS A 69 -1.38 32.97 -3.81
N SER A 70 -0.53 33.15 -4.82
CA SER A 70 -0.35 34.45 -5.48
C SER A 70 -1.64 34.96 -6.13
N LEU A 71 -2.40 34.08 -6.77
CA LEU A 71 -3.65 34.44 -7.44
C LEU A 71 -4.82 34.68 -6.47
N THR A 72 -4.76 34.10 -5.27
CA THR A 72 -5.81 34.25 -4.24
C THR A 72 -5.48 35.29 -3.16
N SER A 73 -4.23 35.75 -3.07
CA SER A 73 -3.82 36.77 -2.10
C SER A 73 -4.24 38.20 -2.43
N GLU A 74 -4.84 38.45 -3.60
CA GLU A 74 -5.34 39.77 -3.98
C GLU A 74 -6.86 39.74 -4.26
N ALA A 75 -7.63 39.47 -3.22
CA ALA A 75 -8.98 39.99 -3.08
C ALA A 75 -8.96 41.02 -1.94
N SER A 76 -8.27 42.14 -2.17
CA SER A 76 -8.59 43.38 -1.46
C SER A 76 -10.05 43.73 -1.78
N PRO A 77 -10.90 44.11 -0.81
CA PRO A 77 -12.29 44.42 -1.10
C PRO A 77 -12.30 45.51 -2.17
N ALA A 78 -12.91 45.20 -3.33
CA ALA A 78 -13.18 46.18 -4.37
C ALA A 78 -13.84 47.38 -3.68
N SER A 79 -13.11 48.49 -3.63
CA SER A 79 -13.59 49.76 -3.10
C SER A 79 -14.93 50.06 -3.77
N ASN A 80 -16.01 50.11 -2.98
CA ASN A 80 -17.37 50.28 -3.47
C ASN A 80 -17.42 51.45 -4.45
N ALA A 81 -17.82 51.20 -5.70
CA ALA A 81 -18.13 52.26 -6.64
C ALA A 81 -19.32 53.06 -6.08
N LYS A 82 -19.03 54.26 -5.57
CA LYS A 82 -20.04 55.20 -5.08
C LYS A 82 -20.93 55.62 -6.27
N PRO A 83 -22.26 55.47 -6.21
CA PRO A 83 -23.12 55.96 -7.27
C PRO A 83 -23.10 57.49 -7.26
N THR A 84 -22.71 58.08 -8.39
CA THR A 84 -22.84 59.52 -8.64
C THR A 84 -24.25 59.78 -9.17
N THR A 85 -25.12 60.34 -8.33
CA THR A 85 -26.41 60.89 -8.74
C THR A 85 -26.19 62.26 -9.35
N THR A 86 -26.48 62.41 -10.65
CA THR A 86 -26.55 63.71 -11.34
C THR A 86 -28.00 64.21 -11.31
N HIS A 87 -28.14 65.49 -10.98
CA HIS A 87 -29.38 66.26 -10.78
C HIS A 87 -29.97 66.77 -12.11
#